data_AF-A0A4Y7ZU01-F1
#
_entry.id   AF-A0A4Y7ZU01-F1
#
_cell.length_a   1.000
_cell.length_b   1.000
_cell.length_c   1.000
_cell.angle_alpha   90.00
_cell.angle_beta   90.00
_cell.angle_gamma   90.00
#
_symmetry.space_group_name_H-M   'P 1'
#
loop_
_entity.id
_entity.type
_entity.pdbx_description
1 polymer ?
#
loop_
_entity_poly.entity_id
_entity_poly.type
_entity_poly.pdbx_seq_one_letter_code
_entity_poly.pdbx_strand_id
1 'polypeptide(L)'
;MIKLLYIAATIILLIIIVFFVLGVISKNGQAPGLKDGQLQACASTENCVISETVDGIKNTIEPFTFEGDINTSIIKLKTAIESMKGEIVIVEEGYIASTFTSGIFGFVDDLEVRVTEDKKVHFRSSSRVGKSDLGANKKRVDELKRLLKE
;
A
#
# COMPACT_ATOMS: atom_id res chain seq x y z
N MET A 1 26.26 -31.87 16.46
CA MET A 1 25.39 -30.82 17.04
C MET A 1 25.94 -29.42 16.78
N ILE A 2 27.16 -29.08 17.22
CA ILE A 2 27.76 -27.74 17.03
C ILE A 2 27.84 -27.29 15.55
N LYS A 3 28.27 -28.16 14.62
CA LYS A 3 28.30 -27.85 13.18
C LYS A 3 26.91 -27.53 12.60
N LEU A 4 25.87 -28.22 13.05
CA LEU A 4 24.49 -27.98 12.60
C LEU A 4 23.98 -26.62 13.10
N LEU A 5 24.36 -26.24 14.33
CA LEU A 5 24.05 -24.93 14.90
C LEU A 5 24.68 -23.80 14.09
N TYR A 6 25.96 -23.95 13.67
CA TYR A 6 26.61 -22.94 12.83
C TYR A 6 25.97 -22.83 11.44
N ILE A 7 25.59 -23.95 10.83
CA ILE A 7 24.87 -23.92 9.54
C ILE A 7 23.54 -23.19 9.69
N ALA A 8 22.75 -23.51 10.72
CA ALA A 8 21.49 -22.84 10.98
C ALA A 8 21.67 -21.33 11.24
N ALA A 9 22.65 -20.95 12.06
CA ALA A 9 22.96 -19.55 12.35
C ALA A 9 23.36 -18.77 11.08
N THR A 10 24.18 -19.37 10.22
CA THR A 10 24.57 -18.77 8.93
C THR A 10 23.37 -18.58 8.01
N ILE A 11 22.48 -19.57 7.91
CA ILE A 11 21.26 -19.46 7.10
C ILE A 11 20.37 -18.32 7.62
N ILE A 12 20.18 -18.24 8.94
CA ILE A 12 19.39 -17.16 9.56
C ILE A 12 20.01 -15.80 9.26
N LEU A 13 21.32 -15.67 9.40
CA LEU A 13 22.03 -14.43 9.10
C LEU A 13 21.86 -14.02 7.62
N LEU A 14 22.00 -14.96 6.69
CA LEU A 14 21.79 -14.69 5.27
C LEU A 14 20.36 -14.23 4.98
N ILE A 15 19.36 -14.85 5.62
CA ILE A 15 17.96 -14.43 5.50
C ILE A 15 17.81 -12.98 6.00
N ILE A 16 18.31 -12.65 7.18
CA ILE A 16 18.24 -11.29 7.73
C ILE A 16 18.88 -10.26 6.78
N ILE A 17 20.04 -10.59 6.20
CA ILE A 17 20.72 -9.74 5.22
C ILE A 17 19.84 -9.53 3.98
N VAL A 18 19.24 -10.60 3.44
CA VAL A 18 18.34 -10.50 2.28
C VAL A 18 17.16 -9.57 2.58
N PHE A 19 16.50 -9.73 3.73
CA PHE A 19 15.38 -8.86 4.11
C PHE A 19 15.80 -7.40 4.29
N PHE A 20 16.99 -7.15 4.86
CA PHE A 20 17.53 -5.79 4.98
C PHE A 20 17.82 -5.16 3.61
N VAL A 21 18.43 -5.92 2.69
CA VAL A 21 18.70 -5.48 1.31
C VAL A 21 17.40 -5.17 0.57
N LEU A 22 16.40 -6.04 0.65
CA LEU A 22 15.09 -5.79 0.05
C LEU A 22 14.44 -4.53 0.64
N GLY A 23 14.54 -4.31 1.95
CA GLY A 23 14.11 -3.08 2.61
C GLY A 23 14.77 -1.83 2.03
N VAL A 24 16.10 -1.85 1.84
CA VAL A 24 16.84 -0.75 1.19
C VAL A 24 16.37 -0.54 -0.26
N ILE A 25 16.19 -1.61 -1.04
CA ILE A 25 15.71 -1.52 -2.43
C ILE A 25 14.33 -0.87 -2.49
N SER A 26 13.43 -1.23 -1.58
CA SER A 26 12.05 -0.71 -1.55
C SER A 26 11.96 0.81 -1.37
N LYS A 27 12.99 1.44 -0.81
CA LYS A 27 13.01 2.90 -0.62
C LYS A 27 13.12 3.66 -1.94
N ASN A 28 13.58 3.01 -3.00
CA ASN A 28 13.59 3.57 -4.34
C ASN A 28 12.24 3.31 -5.03
N GLY A 29 11.89 4.17 -5.98
CA GLY A 29 10.64 4.09 -6.72
C GLY A 29 9.55 5.01 -6.17
N GLN A 30 8.41 5.00 -6.85
CA GLN A 30 7.25 5.85 -6.58
C GLN A 30 5.98 5.08 -6.93
N ALA A 31 4.85 5.52 -6.39
CA ALA A 31 3.55 5.07 -6.82
C ALA A 31 3.41 5.26 -8.35
N PRO A 32 2.81 4.30 -9.07
CA PRO A 32 2.71 4.33 -10.53
C PRO A 32 1.83 5.49 -11.04
N GLY A 33 0.92 6.02 -10.22
CA GLY A 33 0.05 7.11 -10.61
C GLY A 33 -1.19 6.63 -11.36
N LEU A 34 -2.05 7.59 -11.71
CA LEU A 34 -3.19 7.33 -12.57
C LEU A 34 -2.76 7.15 -14.02
N LYS A 35 -3.37 6.18 -14.69
CA LYS A 35 -3.28 6.00 -16.14
C LYS A 35 -4.69 6.08 -16.71
N ASP A 36 -4.91 7.00 -17.65
CA ASP A 36 -6.22 7.26 -18.24
C ASP A 36 -7.34 7.49 -17.20
N GLY A 37 -6.98 8.15 -16.08
CA GLY A 37 -7.91 8.46 -14.98
C GLY A 37 -8.24 7.29 -14.04
N GLN A 38 -7.55 6.16 -14.16
CA GLN A 38 -7.73 4.96 -13.32
C GLN A 38 -6.45 4.59 -12.57
N LEU A 39 -6.59 3.91 -11.43
CA LEU A 39 -5.47 3.26 -10.76
C LEU A 39 -4.85 2.19 -11.68
N GLN A 40 -3.55 1.98 -11.59
CA GLN A 40 -2.89 0.94 -12.38
C GLN A 40 -3.01 -0.44 -11.72
N ALA A 41 -3.09 -1.49 -12.52
CA ALA A 41 -3.26 -2.85 -12.00
C ALA A 41 -2.12 -3.30 -11.07
N CYS A 42 -2.44 -4.21 -10.15
CA CYS A 42 -1.43 -4.89 -9.34
C CYS A 42 -0.60 -5.83 -10.22
N ALA A 43 0.73 -5.72 -10.16
CA ALA A 43 1.63 -6.67 -10.83
C ALA A 43 1.56 -8.08 -10.23
N SER A 44 1.22 -8.18 -8.94
CA SER A 44 0.97 -9.43 -8.21
C SER A 44 -0.13 -9.19 -7.19
N THR A 45 -1.06 -10.13 -6.99
CA THR A 45 -2.10 -10.03 -5.95
C THR A 45 -1.65 -10.57 -4.58
N GLU A 46 -0.43 -11.09 -4.47
CA GLU A 46 0.11 -11.63 -3.21
C GLU A 46 0.59 -10.54 -2.23
N ASN A 47 0.92 -9.35 -2.74
CA ASN A 47 1.41 -8.19 -1.98
C ASN A 47 0.80 -6.86 -2.46
N CYS A 48 -0.34 -6.91 -3.15
CA CYS A 48 -1.05 -5.73 -3.61
C CYS A 48 -2.55 -5.98 -3.55
N VAL A 49 -3.29 -4.96 -3.15
CA VAL A 49 -4.75 -4.93 -3.24
C VAL A 49 -5.20 -3.73 -4.06
N ILE A 50 -6.26 -3.91 -4.84
CA ILE A 50 -6.86 -2.89 -5.68
C ILE A 50 -8.38 -3.00 -5.66
N SER A 51 -9.08 -1.86 -5.64
CA SER A 51 -10.54 -1.82 -5.69
C SER A 51 -11.15 -1.50 -7.05
N GLU A 52 -10.31 -1.26 -8.05
CA GLU A 52 -10.71 -1.14 -9.46
C GLU A 52 -10.45 -2.45 -10.20
N THR A 53 -11.30 -2.73 -11.18
CA THR A 53 -11.00 -3.76 -12.19
C THR A 53 -10.33 -3.04 -13.37
N VAL A 54 -9.08 -3.41 -13.65
CA VAL A 54 -8.20 -2.71 -14.61
C VAL A 54 -7.52 -3.75 -15.48
N ASP A 55 -7.45 -3.52 -16.79
CA ASP A 55 -6.81 -4.43 -17.76
C ASP A 55 -7.31 -5.90 -17.67
N GLY A 56 -8.60 -6.09 -17.32
CA GLY A 56 -9.20 -7.41 -17.15
C GLY A 56 -8.85 -8.13 -15.84
N ILE A 57 -8.04 -7.51 -14.98
CA ILE A 57 -7.69 -8.02 -13.65
C ILE A 57 -8.76 -7.56 -12.66
N LYS A 58 -9.42 -8.53 -12.01
CA LYS A 58 -10.48 -8.26 -11.03
C LYS A 58 -9.93 -7.54 -9.80
N ASN A 59 -10.77 -6.68 -9.22
CA ASN A 59 -10.52 -6.09 -7.92
C ASN A 59 -10.36 -7.17 -6.83
N THR A 60 -9.53 -6.89 -5.83
CA THR A 60 -9.27 -7.78 -4.69
C THR A 60 -9.92 -7.27 -3.40
N ILE A 61 -10.43 -6.04 -3.43
CA ILE A 61 -11.12 -5.35 -2.33
C ILE A 61 -12.24 -4.48 -2.91
N GLU A 62 -13.24 -4.17 -2.11
CA GLU A 62 -14.32 -3.25 -2.52
C GLU A 62 -13.89 -1.78 -2.44
N PRO A 63 -14.49 -0.86 -3.21
CA PRO A 63 -14.32 0.57 -2.99
C PRO A 63 -15.00 1.02 -1.68
N PHE A 64 -14.87 2.30 -1.35
CA PHE A 64 -15.58 2.93 -0.23
C PHE A 64 -16.44 4.07 -0.77
N THR A 65 -17.70 4.16 -0.35
CA THR A 65 -18.58 5.28 -0.75
C THR A 65 -18.54 6.34 0.34
N PHE A 66 -18.19 7.56 -0.03
CA PHE A 66 -18.13 8.68 0.91
C PHE A 66 -19.47 9.43 0.95
N GLU A 67 -19.94 9.73 2.16
CA GLU A 67 -21.09 10.61 2.39
C GLU A 67 -20.60 12.04 2.60
N GLY A 68 -20.91 12.97 1.68
CA GLY A 68 -20.46 14.37 1.74
C GLY A 68 -20.05 14.93 0.38
N ASP A 69 -19.34 16.06 0.38
CA ASP A 69 -18.69 16.62 -0.81
C ASP A 69 -17.23 16.14 -0.94
N ILE A 70 -16.68 16.25 -2.15
CA ILE A 70 -15.34 15.74 -2.49
C ILE A 70 -14.20 16.39 -1.69
N ASN A 71 -14.31 17.69 -1.35
CA ASN A 71 -13.27 18.38 -0.61
C ASN A 71 -13.20 17.87 0.83
N THR A 72 -14.36 17.65 1.44
CA THR A 72 -14.46 17.00 2.75
C THR A 72 -13.87 15.58 2.71
N SER A 73 -14.12 14.80 1.65
CA SER A 73 -13.54 13.47 1.46
C SER A 73 -12.01 13.49 1.46
N ILE A 74 -11.42 14.40 0.67
CA ILE A 74 -9.97 14.53 0.55
C ILE A 74 -9.35 14.93 1.90
N ILE A 75 -9.96 15.88 2.63
CA ILE A 75 -9.46 16.27 3.96
C ILE A 75 -9.50 15.08 4.93
N LYS A 76 -10.62 14.35 5.01
CA LYS A 76 -10.71 13.16 5.88
C LYS A 76 -9.69 12.09 5.50
N LEU A 77 -9.51 11.84 4.21
CA LEU A 77 -8.51 10.88 3.70
C LEU A 77 -7.10 11.24 4.13
N LYS A 78 -6.69 12.50 3.97
CA LYS A 78 -5.36 12.96 4.40
C LYS A 78 -5.15 12.75 5.89
N THR A 79 -6.10 13.19 6.72
CA THR A 79 -6.04 13.03 8.18
C THR A 79 -5.96 11.56 8.58
N ALA A 80 -6.73 10.68 7.92
CA ALA A 80 -6.72 9.25 8.21
C ALA A 80 -5.40 8.58 7.79
N ILE A 81 -4.83 8.95 6.63
CA ILE A 81 -3.52 8.45 6.17
C ILE A 81 -2.42 8.86 7.16
N GLU A 82 -2.39 10.14 7.55
CA GLU A 82 -1.39 10.68 8.48
C GLU A 82 -1.50 10.06 9.88
N SER A 83 -2.72 9.81 10.38
CA SER A 83 -2.92 9.17 11.68
C SER A 83 -2.43 7.72 11.72
N MET A 84 -2.44 7.05 10.56
CA MET A 84 -1.85 5.72 10.36
C MET A 84 -0.33 5.77 10.10
N LYS A 85 0.31 6.95 10.23
CA LYS A 85 1.73 7.23 9.93
C LYS A 85 2.10 7.07 8.46
N GLY A 86 1.12 7.19 7.56
CA GLY A 86 1.38 7.31 6.13
C GLY A 86 1.98 8.67 5.80
N GLU A 87 2.96 8.70 4.92
CA GLU A 87 3.58 9.92 4.41
C GLU A 87 2.95 10.26 3.07
N ILE A 88 2.24 11.39 2.99
CA ILE A 88 1.63 11.84 1.73
C ILE A 88 2.72 12.42 0.83
N VAL A 89 2.84 11.86 -0.37
CA VAL A 89 3.86 12.28 -1.36
C VAL A 89 3.27 13.09 -2.50
N ILE A 90 2.01 12.84 -2.88
CA ILE A 90 1.31 13.56 -3.96
C ILE A 90 -0.13 13.83 -3.50
N VAL A 91 -0.61 15.04 -3.75
CA VAL A 91 -2.02 15.43 -3.65
C VAL A 91 -2.41 16.18 -4.91
N GLU A 92 -3.32 15.59 -5.67
CA GLU A 92 -3.90 16.16 -6.89
C GLU A 92 -5.43 16.14 -6.77
N GLU A 93 -6.13 16.74 -7.74
CA GLU A 93 -7.59 16.74 -7.74
C GLU A 93 -8.13 15.31 -7.82
N GLY A 94 -8.79 14.86 -6.74
CA GLY A 94 -9.33 13.50 -6.65
C GLY A 94 -8.28 12.40 -6.54
N TYR A 95 -7.00 12.70 -6.29
CA TYR A 95 -5.95 11.68 -6.17
C TYR A 95 -4.96 11.98 -5.04
N ILE A 96 -4.62 10.95 -4.26
CA ILE A 96 -3.59 11.02 -3.21
C ILE A 96 -2.67 9.81 -3.39
N ALA A 97 -1.37 10.06 -3.44
CA ALA A 97 -0.37 9.02 -3.26
C ALA A 97 0.34 9.22 -1.93
N SER A 98 0.58 8.12 -1.22
CA SER A 98 1.25 8.10 0.07
C SER A 98 2.12 6.86 0.21
N THR A 99 3.08 6.88 1.12
CA THR A 99 3.96 5.76 1.41
C THR A 99 3.79 5.31 2.86
N PHE A 100 4.00 4.02 3.10
CA PHE A 100 4.01 3.43 4.44
C PHE A 100 5.30 2.63 4.60
N THR A 101 6.05 2.92 5.67
CA THR A 101 7.28 2.22 5.99
C THR A 101 7.04 1.21 7.12
N SER A 102 7.29 -0.07 6.86
CA SER A 102 7.23 -1.15 7.85
C SER A 102 8.44 -1.12 8.80
N GLY A 103 8.33 -1.81 9.94
CA GLY A 103 9.27 -1.74 11.07
C GLY A 103 10.73 -2.15 10.78
N ILE A 104 11.17 -3.29 11.34
CA ILE A 104 12.60 -3.64 11.50
C ILE A 104 13.43 -3.56 10.21
N PHE A 105 12.85 -3.91 9.07
CA PHE A 105 13.55 -3.92 7.78
C PHE A 105 13.28 -2.68 6.91
N GLY A 106 12.33 -1.82 7.28
CA GLY A 106 12.06 -0.57 6.56
C GLY A 106 11.48 -0.76 5.16
N PHE A 107 10.66 -1.79 4.90
CA PHE A 107 9.99 -1.94 3.62
C PHE A 107 9.01 -0.80 3.38
N VAL A 108 9.05 -0.21 2.18
CA VAL A 108 8.13 0.83 1.73
C VAL A 108 7.05 0.22 0.85
N ASP A 109 5.80 0.48 1.22
CA ASP A 109 4.61 0.23 0.42
C ASP A 109 4.02 1.55 -0.07
N ASP A 110 3.40 1.54 -1.24
CA ASP A 110 2.62 2.67 -1.76
C ASP A 110 1.13 2.46 -1.44
N LEU A 111 0.46 3.53 -1.05
CA LEU A 111 -0.99 3.64 -0.99
C LEU A 111 -1.44 4.78 -1.91
N GLU A 112 -2.24 4.43 -2.90
CA GLU A 112 -2.90 5.35 -3.82
C GLU A 112 -4.41 5.35 -3.56
N VAL A 113 -4.97 6.54 -3.52
CA VAL A 113 -6.40 6.77 -3.32
C VAL A 113 -6.91 7.63 -4.45
N ARG A 114 -7.99 7.19 -5.11
CA ARG A 114 -8.66 7.91 -6.19
C ARG A 114 -10.11 8.16 -5.82
N VAL A 115 -10.53 9.41 -5.82
CA VAL A 115 -11.91 9.83 -5.53
C VAL A 115 -12.59 10.19 -6.84
N THR A 116 -13.70 9.53 -7.14
CA THR A 116 -14.52 9.80 -8.32
C THR A 116 -15.58 10.85 -8.04
N GLU A 117 -16.15 11.40 -9.11
CA GLU A 117 -17.31 12.31 -9.03
C GLU A 117 -18.55 11.65 -8.40
N ASP A 118 -18.73 10.33 -8.58
CA ASP A 118 -19.81 9.56 -7.94
C ASP A 118 -19.51 9.20 -6.48
N LYS A 119 -18.56 9.90 -5.85
CA LYS A 119 -18.19 9.79 -4.43
C LYS A 119 -17.68 8.41 -4.03
N LYS A 120 -17.16 7.64 -5.00
CA LYS A 120 -16.44 6.41 -4.70
C LYS A 120 -14.97 6.71 -4.50
N VAL A 121 -14.44 6.12 -3.44
CA VAL A 121 -13.04 6.12 -3.11
C VAL A 121 -12.49 4.76 -3.50
N HIS A 122 -11.62 4.76 -4.49
CA HIS A 122 -10.86 3.61 -4.93
C HIS A 122 -9.47 3.60 -4.29
N PHE A 123 -8.97 2.40 -4.06
CA PHE A 123 -7.70 2.18 -3.37
C PHE A 123 -6.83 1.26 -4.19
N ARG A 124 -5.53 1.55 -4.18
CA ARG A 124 -4.47 0.60 -4.49
C ARG A 124 -3.43 0.67 -3.38
N SER A 125 -3.16 -0.43 -2.71
CA SER A 125 -2.08 -0.53 -1.72
C SER A 125 -1.15 -1.66 -2.14
N SER A 126 0.13 -1.37 -2.36
CA SER A 126 1.09 -2.30 -2.96
C SER A 126 2.46 -2.18 -2.30
N SER A 127 3.08 -3.32 -2.01
CA SER A 127 4.50 -3.35 -1.70
C SER A 127 5.35 -3.11 -2.96
N ARG A 128 6.45 -2.37 -2.82
CA ARG A 128 7.39 -2.11 -3.94
C ARG A 128 8.29 -3.30 -4.27
N VAL A 129 8.50 -4.18 -3.29
CA VAL A 129 9.35 -5.37 -3.40
C VAL A 129 8.73 -6.55 -2.65
N GLY A 130 9.31 -7.73 -2.85
CA GLY A 130 8.87 -8.96 -2.18
C GLY A 130 7.71 -9.63 -2.91
N LYS A 131 7.39 -10.85 -2.49
CA LYS A 131 6.27 -11.63 -3.05
C LYS A 131 5.02 -11.53 -2.19
N SER A 132 5.17 -11.47 -0.87
CA SER A 132 4.06 -11.36 0.08
C SER A 132 4.32 -10.23 1.08
N ASP A 133 3.24 -9.62 1.53
CA ASP A 133 3.19 -8.57 2.54
C ASP A 133 2.52 -9.03 3.86
N LEU A 134 2.21 -10.33 3.97
CA LEU A 134 1.45 -10.91 5.09
C LEU A 134 0.09 -10.19 5.34
N GLY A 135 -0.50 -9.68 4.27
CA GLY A 135 -1.76 -8.94 4.26
C GLY A 135 -1.67 -7.50 4.75
N ALA A 136 -0.46 -6.91 4.87
CA ALA A 136 -0.27 -5.54 5.33
C ALA A 136 -1.06 -4.53 4.48
N ASN A 137 -1.04 -4.66 3.15
CA ASN A 137 -1.74 -3.77 2.24
C ASN A 137 -3.26 -3.86 2.40
N LYS A 138 -3.80 -5.07 2.57
CA LYS A 138 -5.23 -5.24 2.85
C LYS A 138 -5.62 -4.61 4.19
N LYS A 139 -4.86 -4.90 5.26
CA LYS A 139 -5.10 -4.34 6.60
C LYS A 139 -5.05 -2.82 6.60
N ARG A 140 -4.15 -2.23 5.82
CA ARG A 140 -4.04 -0.78 5.64
C ARG A 140 -5.33 -0.21 5.06
N VAL A 141 -5.83 -0.76 3.96
CA VAL A 141 -7.07 -0.27 3.35
C VAL A 141 -8.28 -0.49 4.28
N ASP A 142 -8.35 -1.63 4.97
CA ASP A 142 -9.43 -1.91 5.92
C ASP A 142 -9.44 -0.91 7.08
N GLU A 143 -8.25 -0.56 7.62
CA GLU A 143 -8.10 0.45 8.67
C GLU A 143 -8.45 1.86 8.19
N LEU A 144 -8.01 2.22 6.98
CA LEU A 144 -8.37 3.50 6.37
C LEU A 144 -9.90 3.62 6.23
N LYS A 145 -10.56 2.56 5.75
CA LYS A 145 -12.03 2.51 5.67
C LYS A 145 -12.71 2.61 7.04
N ARG A 146 -12.09 2.09 8.10
CA ARG A 146 -12.60 2.21 9.47
C ARG A 146 -12.58 3.67 9.91
N LEU A 147 -11.44 4.35 9.75
CA LEU A 147 -11.27 5.77 10.10
C LEU A 147 -12.18 6.70 9.29
N LEU A 148 -12.49 6.37 8.04
CA LEU A 148 -13.39 7.17 7.20
C LEU A 148 -14.87 7.07 7.62
N LYS A 149 -15.25 6.06 8.41
CA LYS A 149 -16.62 5.89 8.94
C LYS A 149 -16.85 6.66 10.25
N GLU A 150 -15.78 7.15 10.86
CA GLU A 150 -15.82 7.97 12.07
C GLU A 150 -16.03 9.47 11.73
#